data_AF-A0A1M6Q8N7-F1
#
_entry.id   AF-A0A1M6Q8N7-F1
#
_cell.length_a   1.000
_cell.length_b   1.000
_cell.length_c   1.000
_cell.angle_alpha   90.00
_cell.angle_beta   90.00
_cell.angle_gamma   90.00
#
_symmetry.space_group_name_H-M   'P 1'
#
loop_
_entity.id
_entity.type
_entity.pdbx_description
1 polymer ?
#
loop_
_entity_poly.entity_id
_entity_poly.type
_entity_poly.pdbx_seq_one_letter_code
_entity_poly.pdbx_strand_id
1 'polypeptide(L)'
;MATGYLTPEQDSKLRRWERWNRNYFIFAFVALIIILVFSSQLGLSSGEDWGPLGLLLAALITPIIILQLRLACPACGHKLGWQAKLMAPDQCKSCGTFLRAKSSSS
;
A
#
# COMPACT_ATOMS: atom_id res chain seq x y z
N MET A 1 14.31 -18.68 -14.22
CA MET A 1 15.16 -17.59 -14.73
C MET A 1 14.26 -16.53 -15.34
N ALA A 2 14.17 -15.33 -14.74
CA ALA A 2 13.61 -14.16 -15.40
C ALA A 2 14.58 -12.99 -15.22
N THR A 3 15.62 -13.00 -16.06
CA THR A 3 16.67 -11.98 -16.19
C THR A 3 16.21 -10.91 -17.19
N GLY A 4 15.34 -10.01 -16.76
CA GLY A 4 14.79 -8.94 -17.61
C GLY A 4 14.03 -7.87 -16.82
N TYR A 5 13.69 -6.79 -17.52
CA TYR A 5 12.84 -5.70 -17.02
C TYR A 5 11.35 -6.02 -17.29
N LEU A 6 10.44 -5.36 -16.60
CA LEU A 6 9.00 -5.44 -16.88
C LEU A 6 8.69 -4.91 -18.29
N THR A 7 7.68 -5.51 -18.94
CA THR A 7 7.10 -4.92 -20.16
C THR A 7 6.42 -3.59 -19.82
N PRO A 8 6.31 -2.65 -20.78
CA PRO A 8 5.68 -1.35 -20.54
C PRO A 8 4.22 -1.47 -20.05
N GLU A 9 3.50 -2.50 -20.49
CA GLU A 9 2.15 -2.77 -19.99
C GLU A 9 2.14 -3.20 -18.52
N GLN A 10 3.07 -4.07 -18.11
CA GLN A 10 3.19 -4.53 -16.72
C GLN A 10 3.63 -3.40 -15.79
N ASP A 11 4.55 -2.54 -16.22
CA ASP A 11 4.96 -1.35 -15.47
C ASP A 11 3.78 -0.39 -15.27
N SER A 12 2.98 -0.13 -16.32
CA SER A 12 1.82 0.76 -16.21
C SER A 12 0.77 0.29 -15.19
N LYS A 13 0.53 -1.03 -15.10
CA LYS A 13 -0.37 -1.64 -14.12
C LYS A 13 0.19 -1.48 -12.71
N LEU A 14 1.48 -1.72 -12.53
CA LEU A 14 2.17 -1.54 -11.25
C LEU A 14 2.12 -0.08 -10.78
N ARG A 15 2.40 0.88 -11.67
CA ARG A 15 2.35 2.32 -11.36
C ARG A 15 0.94 2.81 -11.03
N ARG A 16 -0.09 2.29 -11.72
CA ARG A 16 -1.49 2.61 -11.40
C ARG A 16 -1.83 2.12 -10.00
N TRP A 17 -1.44 0.89 -9.66
CA TRP A 17 -1.62 0.35 -8.32
C TRP A 17 -0.88 1.17 -7.25
N GLU A 18 0.38 1.56 -7.50
CA GLU A 18 1.16 2.41 -6.58
C GLU A 18 0.47 3.75 -6.33
N ARG A 19 -0.10 4.36 -7.38
CA ARG A 19 -0.84 5.63 -7.24
C ARG A 19 -2.08 5.49 -6.37
N TRP A 20 -2.82 4.40 -6.53
CA TRP A 20 -3.97 4.08 -5.67
C TRP A 20 -3.54 3.86 -4.22
N ASN A 21 -2.50 3.06 -3.99
CA ASN A 21 -1.98 2.79 -2.65
C ASN A 21 -1.49 4.08 -1.96
N ARG A 22 -0.77 4.94 -2.70
CA ARG A 22 -0.29 6.23 -2.19
C ARG A 22 -1.43 7.18 -1.85
N ASN A 23 -2.41 7.32 -2.75
CA ASN A 23 -3.55 8.19 -2.49
C ASN A 23 -4.39 7.71 -1.30
N TYR A 24 -4.58 6.39 -1.18
CA TYR A 24 -5.26 5.80 -0.03
C TYR A 24 -4.50 6.04 1.26
N PHE A 25 -3.17 5.89 1.26
CA PHE A 25 -2.34 6.18 2.42
C PHE A 25 -2.43 7.65 2.85
N ILE A 26 -2.37 8.58 1.90
CA ILE A 26 -2.53 10.01 2.19
C ILE A 26 -3.92 10.29 2.78
N PHE A 27 -4.98 9.74 2.18
CA PHE A 27 -6.33 9.85 2.70
C PHE A 27 -6.43 9.30 4.13
N ALA A 28 -5.86 8.12 4.37
CA ALA A 28 -5.86 7.48 5.68
C ALA A 28 -5.13 8.31 6.73
N PHE A 29 -3.98 8.88 6.37
CA PHE A 29 -3.19 9.74 7.25
C PHE A 29 -3.95 11.02 7.61
N VAL A 30 -4.58 11.68 6.62
CA VAL A 30 -5.40 12.87 6.85
C VAL A 30 -6.60 12.56 7.73
N ALA A 31 -7.32 11.47 7.45
CA ALA A 31 -8.45 11.03 8.27
C ALA A 31 -8.03 10.72 9.71
N LEU A 32 -6.86 10.10 9.91
CA LEU A 32 -6.32 9.81 11.23
C LEU A 32 -5.95 11.11 11.98
N ILE A 33 -5.35 12.09 11.31
CA ILE A 33 -5.08 13.41 11.90
C ILE A 33 -6.39 14.09 12.32
N ILE A 34 -7.42 14.07 11.46
CA ILE A 34 -8.73 14.63 11.79
C ILE A 34 -9.30 13.92 13.03
N ILE A 35 -9.29 12.58 13.06
CA ILE A 35 -9.76 11.82 14.22
C ILE A 35 -8.99 12.20 15.48
N LEU A 36 -7.66 12.33 15.42
CA LEU A 36 -6.84 12.72 16.58
C LEU A 36 -7.14 14.14 17.06
N VAL A 37 -7.15 15.12 16.15
CA VAL A 37 -7.36 16.55 16.47
C VAL A 37 -8.77 16.80 17.01
N PHE A 38 -9.77 16.11 16.45
CA PHE A 38 -11.17 16.24 16.86
C PHE A 38 -11.58 15.19 17.89
N SER A 39 -10.70 14.29 18.35
CA SER A 39 -11.03 13.27 19.35
C SER A 39 -11.50 13.87 20.67
N SER A 40 -10.93 15.01 21.05
CA SER A 40 -11.32 15.79 22.24
C SER A 40 -12.71 16.41 22.09
N GLN A 41 -13.10 16.82 20.88
CA GLN A 41 -14.42 17.38 20.56
C GLN A 41 -15.49 16.30 20.38
N LEU A 42 -15.09 15.09 19.97
CA LEU A 42 -15.99 13.96 19.71
C LEU A 42 -16.36 13.18 20.98
N GLY A 43 -15.81 13.52 22.14
CA GLY A 43 -16.07 12.80 23.40
C GLY A 43 -15.60 11.33 23.37
N LEU A 44 -14.74 10.97 22.42
CA LEU A 44 -14.26 9.59 22.18
C LEU A 44 -13.22 9.11 23.21
N SER A 45 -12.94 9.93 24.21
CA SER A 45 -11.98 9.69 25.29
C SER A 45 -12.62 9.99 26.64
N SER A 46 -13.80 9.45 26.93
CA SER A 46 -14.18 9.16 28.32
C SER A 46 -13.36 7.96 28.78
N GLY A 47 -12.63 8.10 29.88
CA GLY A 47 -11.47 7.29 30.30
C GLY A 47 -11.58 5.76 30.37
N GLU A 48 -12.70 5.14 30.00
CA GLU A 48 -12.94 3.70 30.05
C GLU A 48 -13.26 3.03 28.69
N ASP A 49 -13.64 3.78 27.63
CA ASP A 49 -14.17 3.17 26.39
C ASP A 49 -13.41 3.56 25.11
N TRP A 50 -12.47 2.70 24.70
CA TRP A 50 -11.77 2.79 23.41
C TRP A 50 -12.56 2.23 22.22
N GLY A 51 -13.80 1.75 22.44
CA GLY A 51 -14.59 0.99 21.46
C GLY A 51 -14.75 1.66 20.09
N PRO A 52 -15.34 2.87 20.00
CA PRO A 52 -15.57 3.51 18.71
C PRO A 52 -14.29 4.00 18.02
N LEU A 53 -13.27 4.38 18.81
CA LEU A 53 -11.97 4.82 18.31
C LEU A 53 -11.19 3.65 17.69
N GLY A 54 -11.22 2.48 18.35
CA GLY A 54 -10.64 1.23 17.84
C GLY A 54 -11.31 0.76 16.55
N LEU A 55 -12.62 0.90 16.43
CA LEU A 55 -13.38 0.55 15.21
C LEU A 55 -13.03 1.46 14.03
N LEU A 56 -12.89 2.77 14.28
CA LEU A 56 -12.43 3.74 13.28
C LEU A 56 -10.99 3.46 12.82
N LEU A 57 -10.08 3.19 13.76
CA LEU A 57 -8.71 2.80 13.45
C LEU A 57 -8.65 1.50 12.64
N ALA A 58 -9.42 0.48 13.03
CA ALA A 58 -9.50 -0.77 12.30
C ALA A 58 -10.04 -0.56 10.89
N ALA A 59 -11.09 0.26 10.71
CA ALA A 59 -11.63 0.60 9.39
C ALA A 59 -10.63 1.36 8.51
N LEU A 60 -9.73 2.14 9.12
CA LEU A 60 -8.66 2.87 8.44
C LEU A 60 -7.47 1.99 8.04
N ILE A 61 -7.04 1.09 8.94
CA ILE A 61 -5.83 0.30 8.78
C ILE A 61 -6.11 -0.97 7.95
N THR A 62 -7.28 -1.59 8.12
CA THR A 62 -7.63 -2.85 7.43
C THR A 62 -7.48 -2.78 5.92
N PRO A 63 -7.97 -1.73 5.22
CA PRO A 63 -7.84 -1.65 3.77
C PRO A 63 -6.38 -1.44 3.32
N ILE A 64 -5.54 -0.80 4.14
CA ILE A 64 -4.09 -0.67 3.89
C ILE A 64 -3.44 -2.06 3.88
N ILE A 65 -3.75 -2.88 4.89
CA ILE A 65 -3.22 -4.25 4.98
C ILE A 65 -3.71 -5.09 3.79
N ILE A 66 -4.99 -4.99 3.43
CA ILE A 66 -5.54 -5.72 2.28
C ILE A 66 -4.86 -5.31 0.98
N LEU A 67 -4.66 -4.00 0.75
CA LEU A 67 -3.96 -3.50 -0.43
C LEU A 67 -2.52 -4.05 -0.48
N GLN A 68 -1.77 -3.94 0.61
CA GLN A 68 -0.39 -4.44 0.70
C GLN A 68 -0.29 -5.96 0.44
N LEU A 69 -1.23 -6.75 0.95
CA LEU A 69 -1.25 -8.21 0.76
C LEU A 69 -1.72 -8.65 -0.63
N ARG A 70 -2.49 -7.82 -1.34
CA ARG A 70 -3.00 -8.10 -2.69
C ARG A 70 -1.99 -7.78 -3.78
N LEU A 71 -0.85 -7.15 -3.47
CA LEU A 71 0.19 -6.90 -4.48
C LEU A 71 0.82 -8.21 -4.94
N ALA A 72 0.55 -8.56 -6.20
CA ALA A 72 1.18 -9.67 -6.89
C ALA A 72 2.18 -9.17 -7.92
N CYS A 73 3.29 -9.89 -8.09
CA CYS A 73 4.25 -9.60 -9.14
C CYS A 73 3.58 -9.82 -10.51
N PRO A 74 3.57 -8.82 -11.40
CA PRO A 74 2.92 -8.95 -12.71
C PRO A 74 3.65 -9.91 -13.66
N ALA A 75 4.89 -10.31 -13.34
CA ALA A 75 5.69 -11.24 -14.14
C ALA A 75 5.52 -12.70 -13.72
N CYS A 76 5.48 -13.00 -12.41
CA CYS A 76 5.40 -14.37 -11.90
C CYS A 76 4.12 -14.68 -11.12
N GLY A 77 3.24 -13.70 -10.92
CA GLY A 77 2.01 -13.84 -10.14
C GLY A 77 2.22 -14.04 -8.63
N HIS A 78 3.47 -14.09 -8.16
CA HIS A 78 3.78 -14.33 -6.76
C HIS A 78 3.39 -13.12 -5.90
N LYS A 79 2.70 -13.35 -4.78
CA LYS A 79 2.33 -12.29 -3.84
C LYS A 79 3.61 -11.74 -3.18
N LEU A 80 3.87 -10.45 -3.35
CA LEU A 80 5.03 -9.78 -2.76
C LEU A 80 4.87 -9.58 -1.24
N GLY A 81 3.64 -9.70 -0.73
CA GLY A 81 3.34 -9.69 0.71
C GLY A 81 3.85 -8.43 1.42
N TRP A 82 4.30 -8.60 2.66
CA TRP A 82 4.85 -7.53 3.52
C TRP A 82 6.12 -6.85 2.99
N GLN A 83 6.71 -7.31 1.87
CA GLN A 83 7.82 -6.61 1.23
C GLN A 83 7.38 -5.34 0.48
N ALA A 84 6.09 -5.19 0.19
CA ALA A 84 5.50 -4.03 -0.47
C ALA A 84 5.12 -2.92 0.53
N LYS A 85 6.02 -2.57 1.46
CA LYS A 85 5.64 -1.85 2.67
C LYS A 85 5.19 -0.39 2.44
N LEU A 86 5.31 0.13 1.21
CA LEU A 86 4.64 1.34 0.68
C LEU A 86 4.85 1.52 -0.83
N MET A 87 5.99 1.04 -1.34
CA MET A 87 6.39 1.07 -2.75
C MET A 87 6.74 -0.36 -3.21
N ALA A 88 6.63 -0.65 -4.51
CA ALA A 88 7.07 -1.95 -5.02
C ALA A 88 8.60 -2.10 -4.84
N PRO A 89 9.11 -3.25 -4.39
CA PRO A 89 10.56 -3.45 -4.26
C PRO A 89 11.22 -3.44 -5.64
N ASP A 90 12.50 -3.07 -5.71
CA ASP A 90 13.21 -2.97 -7.01
C ASP A 90 13.32 -4.31 -7.75
N GLN A 91 13.30 -5.43 -7.04
CA GLN A 91 13.42 -6.78 -7.59
C GLN A 91 12.49 -7.77 -6.90
N CYS A 92 11.86 -8.64 -7.67
CA CYS A 92 11.08 -9.75 -7.11
C CYS A 92 12.01 -10.91 -6.68
N LYS A 93 11.95 -11.35 -5.42
CA LYS A 93 12.76 -12.49 -4.93
C LYS A 93 12.42 -13.84 -5.54
N SER A 94 11.18 -14.02 -6.01
CA SER A 94 10.73 -15.29 -6.59
C SER A 94 11.21 -15.49 -8.03
N CYS A 95 11.14 -14.44 -8.86
CA CYS A 95 11.53 -14.54 -10.27
C CYS A 95 12.83 -13.82 -10.64
N GLY A 96 13.33 -12.93 -9.79
CA GLY A 96 14.53 -12.11 -10.05
C GLY A 96 14.30 -10.94 -11.00
N THR A 97 13.07 -10.71 -11.47
CA THR A 97 12.72 -9.63 -12.41
C THR A 97 12.80 -8.27 -11.72
N PHE A 98 13.41 -7.30 -12.40
CA PHE A 98 13.42 -5.90 -11.95
C PHE A 98 12.03 -5.29 -12.16
N LEU A 99 11.41 -4.81 -11.09
CA LEU A 99 10.07 -4.21 -11.09
C LEU A 99 10.11 -2.74 -11.54
N ARG A 100 10.86 -2.49 -12.60
CA ARG A 100 11.04 -1.20 -13.24
C ARG A 100 11.01 -1.43 -14.75
N ALA A 101 10.33 -0.58 -15.51
CA ALA A 101 10.48 -0.60 -16.95
C ALA A 101 11.97 -0.42 -17.33
N LYS A 102 12.40 -1.08 -18.41
CA LYS A 102 13.71 -0.79 -19.02
C LYS A 102 13.67 0.68 -19.40
N SER A 103 14.34 1.57 -18.65
CA SER A 103 14.59 2.91 -19.14
C SER A 103 15.36 2.71 -20.44
N SER A 104 14.76 3.09 -21.56
CA SER A 104 15.52 3.34 -22.78
C SER A 104 16.51 4.44 -22.42
N SER A 105 17.71 4.02 -22.00
CA SER A 105 18.87 4.88 -21.95
C SER A 105 19.10 5.34 -23.37
N SER A 106 18.66 6.57 -23.66
CA SER A 106 19.18 7.37 -24.76
C SER A 106 20.68 7.57 -24.57
#